data_AF-A0A7Y1T3H2-F1
#
_entry.id   AF-A0A7Y1T3H2-F1
#
_cell.length_a   1.000
_cell.length_b   1.000
_cell.length_c   1.000
_cell.angle_alpha   90.00
_cell.angle_beta   90.00
_cell.angle_gamma   90.00
#
_symmetry.space_group_name_H-M   'P 1'
#
loop_
_entity.id
_entity.type
_entity.pdbx_description
1 polymer ?
#
loop_
_entity_poly.entity_id
_entity_poly.type
_entity_poly.pdbx_seq_one_letter_code
_entity_poly.pdbx_strand_id
1 'polypeptide(L)'
;EVTFSYKHEATDTIAVDLKNNPFREDDGSLHFRPSGHGALLTNLNQLDADVVINKNIDNVVVKKYKEEVALYKKVLGGILLKTQEQTFKYLNVIDSETYNENDIEAIEMFLKENLNVVIAKDYHKYSDQSKVEYLKENLNKPIRVCGMVKNEGEPGGGPFWIENDHGVSLQIVESAQVNKKNEKQSEIFNNSTHFNPVDLVCGIKNYKGEKFNLENYVDHKAAFITQKTVSGKDIKALELPGLWNGSMAHWNTIFVEVPLITFNPVKTVNDLLKPQHQIK
;
A
#
# COMPACT_ATOMS: atom_id res chain seq x y z
N GLU A 1 -8.07 -18.89 17.00
CA GLU A 1 -7.55 -17.99 18.03
C GLU A 1 -7.60 -16.57 17.48
N VAL A 2 -7.98 -15.58 18.29
CA VAL A 2 -8.00 -14.16 17.89
C VAL A 2 -7.04 -13.44 18.81
N THR A 3 -6.00 -12.87 18.23
CA THR A 3 -5.02 -12.04 18.95
C THR A 3 -5.16 -10.59 18.51
N PHE A 4 -4.71 -9.68 19.36
CA PHE A 4 -4.73 -8.25 19.08
C PHE A 4 -3.29 -7.74 19.06
N SER A 5 -3.00 -6.89 18.09
CA SER A 5 -1.80 -6.07 18.09
C SER A 5 -2.22 -4.61 18.21
N TYR A 6 -1.45 -3.85 18.96
CA TYR A 6 -1.66 -2.42 19.15
C TYR A 6 -0.57 -1.66 18.42
N LYS A 7 -0.89 -0.45 18.00
CA LYS A 7 0.11 0.48 17.46
C LYS A 7 1.20 0.69 18.51
N HIS A 8 2.45 0.66 18.07
CA HIS A 8 3.58 0.84 18.98
C HIS A 8 3.73 2.33 19.35
N GLU A 9 3.67 2.67 20.65
CA GLU A 9 3.71 4.07 21.13
C GLU A 9 4.97 4.82 20.68
N ALA A 10 6.10 4.13 20.50
CA ALA A 10 7.34 4.74 19.96
C ALA A 10 7.20 5.31 18.53
N THR A 11 6.09 5.04 17.83
CA THR A 11 5.80 5.63 16.52
C THR A 11 5.02 6.94 16.63
N ASP A 12 4.61 7.36 17.83
CA ASP A 12 3.89 8.61 18.03
C ASP A 12 4.79 9.81 17.77
N THR A 13 4.20 10.85 17.18
CA THR A 13 4.92 12.08 16.79
C THR A 13 4.51 13.23 17.69
N ILE A 14 5.46 14.12 17.96
CA ILE A 14 5.22 15.34 18.70
C ILE A 14 4.33 16.29 17.89
N ALA A 15 3.29 16.84 18.52
CA ALA A 15 2.49 17.90 17.93
C ALA A 15 3.16 19.27 18.15
N VAL A 16 2.98 20.18 17.21
CA VAL A 16 3.47 21.55 17.29
C VAL A 16 2.35 22.56 17.05
N ASP A 17 2.49 23.77 17.57
CA ASP A 17 1.60 24.88 17.23
C ASP A 17 1.80 25.35 15.78
N LEU A 18 1.00 26.32 15.33
CA LEU A 18 1.12 26.88 13.98
C LEU A 18 2.50 27.53 13.71
N LYS A 19 3.22 27.93 14.75
CA LYS A 19 4.57 28.51 14.72
C LYS A 19 5.70 27.48 14.84
N ASN A 20 5.38 26.17 14.85
CA ASN A 20 6.31 25.05 15.02
C ASN A 20 6.95 24.92 16.43
N ASN A 21 6.36 25.52 17.47
CA ASN A 21 6.78 25.25 18.84
C ASN A 21 6.11 23.96 19.35
N PRO A 22 6.79 23.14 20.17
CA PRO A 22 6.19 21.97 20.81
C PRO A 22 4.86 22.32 21.51
N PHE A 23 3.79 21.65 21.11
CA PHE A 23 2.49 21.84 21.74
C PHE A 23 2.49 21.19 23.12
N ARG A 24 1.97 21.93 24.10
CA ARG A 24 1.86 21.48 25.48
C ARG A 24 0.42 21.47 25.93
N GLU A 25 0.08 20.45 26.70
CA GLU A 25 -1.18 20.36 27.44
C GLU A 25 -1.22 21.40 28.57
N ASP A 26 -2.39 21.57 29.19
CA ASP A 26 -2.59 22.53 30.28
C ASP A 26 -1.73 22.20 31.53
N ASP A 27 -1.29 20.95 31.68
CA ASP A 27 -0.38 20.50 32.73
C ASP A 27 1.12 20.71 32.38
N GLY A 28 1.41 21.26 31.20
CA GLY A 28 2.76 21.51 30.71
C GLY A 28 3.45 20.33 30.02
N SER A 29 2.84 19.13 30.00
CA SER A 29 3.36 17.97 29.28
C SER A 29 3.33 18.15 27.76
N LEU A 30 4.17 17.41 27.04
CA LEU A 30 4.19 17.44 25.58
C LEU A 30 3.04 16.59 25.02
N HIS A 31 2.32 17.12 24.04
CA HIS A 31 1.29 16.36 23.34
C HIS A 31 1.90 15.50 22.23
N PHE A 32 1.73 14.19 22.35
CA PHE A 32 2.07 13.23 21.30
C PHE A 32 0.81 12.72 20.62
N ARG A 33 0.92 12.36 19.34
CA ARG A 33 -0.19 11.82 18.57
C ARG A 33 0.21 10.57 17.80
N PRO A 34 -0.77 9.67 17.58
CA PRO A 34 -0.61 8.62 16.60
C PRO A 34 -0.29 9.21 15.22
N SER A 35 0.88 8.86 14.71
CA SER A 35 1.42 9.17 13.38
C SER A 35 0.71 8.52 12.17
N GLY A 36 -0.60 8.27 12.27
CA GLY A 36 -1.37 7.64 11.20
C GLY A 36 -1.13 6.12 11.05
N HIS A 37 -1.61 5.56 9.95
CA HIS A 37 -1.60 4.12 9.66
C HIS A 37 -0.21 3.59 9.24
N GLY A 38 0.75 4.48 8.90
CA GLY A 38 2.14 4.10 8.65
C GLY A 38 2.79 3.34 9.80
N ALA A 39 2.37 3.63 11.03
CA ALA A 39 2.83 2.92 12.22
C ALA A 39 2.52 1.41 12.24
N LEU A 40 1.57 0.95 11.41
CA LEU A 40 1.24 -0.47 11.29
C LEU A 40 2.33 -1.26 10.55
N LEU A 41 3.28 -0.60 9.88
CA LEU A 41 4.39 -1.28 9.20
C LEU A 41 5.19 -2.15 10.18
N THR A 42 5.49 -1.63 11.37
CA THR A 42 6.21 -2.39 12.40
C THR A 42 5.43 -3.63 12.83
N ASN A 43 4.11 -3.51 13.01
CA ASN A 43 3.25 -4.66 13.31
C ASN A 43 3.26 -5.69 12.17
N LEU A 44 3.15 -5.23 10.93
CA LEU A 44 3.21 -6.09 9.74
C LEU A 44 4.57 -6.79 9.60
N ASN A 45 5.66 -6.07 9.87
CA ASN A 45 7.03 -6.59 9.81
C ASN A 45 7.29 -7.61 10.91
N GLN A 46 6.52 -7.64 12.00
CA GLN A 46 6.63 -8.65 13.06
C GLN A 46 5.87 -9.95 12.75
N LEU A 47 4.93 -9.94 11.81
CA LEU A 47 4.19 -11.14 11.44
C LEU A 47 5.11 -12.20 10.84
N ASP A 48 4.84 -13.46 11.20
CA ASP A 48 5.33 -14.64 10.47
C ASP A 48 4.15 -15.29 9.77
N ALA A 49 3.96 -14.92 8.51
CA ALA A 49 2.89 -15.42 7.66
C ALA A 49 3.36 -15.43 6.20
N ASP A 50 2.81 -16.35 5.41
CA ASP A 50 3.10 -16.43 3.98
C ASP A 50 2.24 -15.46 3.18
N VAL A 51 0.99 -15.27 3.62
CA VAL A 51 0.01 -14.35 3.03
C VAL A 51 -0.63 -13.51 4.14
N VAL A 52 -0.67 -12.20 3.95
CA VAL A 52 -1.33 -11.26 4.87
C VAL A 52 -2.48 -10.55 4.14
N ILE A 53 -3.67 -10.58 4.72
CA ILE A 53 -4.85 -9.86 4.20
C ILE A 53 -5.09 -8.64 5.08
N ASN A 54 -4.98 -7.45 4.51
CA ASN A 54 -5.32 -6.20 5.17
C ASN A 54 -6.73 -5.75 4.76
N LYS A 55 -7.55 -5.41 5.76
CA LYS A 55 -8.88 -4.83 5.59
C LYS A 55 -9.21 -3.93 6.77
N ASN A 56 -9.90 -2.83 6.50
CA ASN A 56 -10.48 -2.05 7.58
C ASN A 56 -11.54 -2.86 8.32
N ILE A 57 -11.61 -2.66 9.63
CA ILE A 57 -12.52 -3.39 10.53
C ILE A 57 -13.99 -3.00 10.32
N ASP A 58 -14.23 -1.77 9.88
CA ASP A 58 -15.54 -1.21 9.57
C ASP A 58 -16.10 -1.69 8.22
N ASN A 59 -15.28 -2.29 7.36
CA ASN A 59 -15.72 -2.90 6.11
C ASN A 59 -16.31 -4.30 6.38
N VAL A 60 -17.63 -4.35 6.57
CA VAL A 60 -18.37 -5.55 6.99
C VAL A 60 -19.69 -5.70 6.24
N VAL A 61 -20.15 -6.94 6.10
CA VAL A 61 -21.45 -7.25 5.47
C VAL A 61 -22.23 -8.27 6.28
N VAL A 62 -23.56 -8.28 6.11
CA VAL A 62 -24.40 -9.35 6.64
C VAL A 62 -24.11 -10.68 5.96
N LYS A 63 -24.55 -11.77 6.60
CA LYS A 63 -24.28 -13.15 6.16
C LYS A 63 -24.54 -13.40 4.68
N LYS A 64 -25.62 -12.83 4.14
CA LYS A 64 -26.04 -12.93 2.74
C LYS A 64 -24.94 -12.59 1.73
N TYR A 65 -24.10 -11.59 2.02
CA TYR A 65 -23.07 -11.09 1.10
C TYR A 65 -21.67 -11.64 1.40
N LYS A 66 -21.49 -12.41 2.48
CA LYS A 66 -20.17 -12.88 2.92
C LYS A 66 -19.48 -13.78 1.90
N GLU A 67 -20.23 -14.63 1.20
CA GLU A 67 -19.66 -15.54 0.21
C GLU A 67 -19.11 -14.79 -1.01
N GLU A 68 -19.83 -13.76 -1.46
CA GLU A 68 -19.39 -12.92 -2.57
C GLU A 68 -18.15 -12.10 -2.20
N VAL A 69 -18.13 -11.48 -1.02
CA VAL A 69 -16.93 -10.78 -0.52
C VAL A 69 -15.75 -11.75 -0.39
N ALA A 70 -15.98 -12.96 0.15
CA ALA A 70 -14.94 -13.96 0.31
C ALA A 70 -14.41 -14.48 -1.04
N LEU A 71 -15.24 -14.56 -2.08
CA LEU A 71 -14.83 -14.93 -3.42
C LEU A 71 -13.77 -13.94 -3.95
N TYR A 72 -14.03 -12.64 -3.88
CA TYR A 72 -13.08 -11.64 -4.36
C TYR A 72 -11.81 -11.57 -3.52
N LYS A 73 -11.88 -11.80 -2.20
CA LYS A 73 -10.66 -12.00 -1.38
C LYS A 73 -9.82 -13.17 -1.88
N LYS A 74 -10.45 -14.29 -2.25
CA LYS A 74 -9.75 -15.45 -2.83
C LYS A 74 -9.18 -15.14 -4.21
N VAL A 75 -9.86 -14.33 -5.02
CA VAL A 75 -9.32 -13.87 -6.31
C VAL A 75 -8.03 -13.08 -6.10
N LEU A 76 -8.03 -12.09 -5.21
CA LEU A 76 -6.81 -11.30 -4.89
C LEU A 76 -5.69 -12.20 -4.36
N GLY A 77 -6.01 -13.15 -3.47
CA GLY A 77 -5.04 -14.13 -2.97
C GLY A 77 -4.50 -15.06 -4.06
N GLY A 78 -5.35 -15.51 -4.98
CA GLY A 78 -4.95 -16.34 -6.12
C GLY A 78 -4.02 -15.60 -7.08
N ILE A 79 -4.29 -14.32 -7.33
CA ILE A 79 -3.40 -13.44 -8.12
C ILE A 79 -2.04 -13.31 -7.41
N LEU A 80 -2.01 -13.06 -6.09
CA LEU A 80 -0.77 -12.98 -5.34
C LEU A 80 0.05 -14.27 -5.49
N LEU A 81 -0.57 -15.43 -5.22
CA LEU A 81 0.12 -16.72 -5.23
C LEU A 81 0.64 -17.07 -6.62
N LYS A 82 -0.16 -16.87 -7.67
CA LYS A 82 0.26 -17.10 -9.06
C LYS A 82 1.44 -16.21 -9.45
N THR A 83 1.39 -14.93 -9.06
CA THR A 83 2.49 -13.99 -9.32
C THR A 83 3.75 -14.36 -8.54
N GLN A 84 3.63 -14.75 -7.27
CA GLN A 84 4.75 -15.21 -6.45
C GLN A 84 5.39 -16.47 -7.04
N GLU A 85 4.60 -17.47 -7.42
CA GLU A 85 5.10 -18.70 -8.05
C GLU A 85 5.98 -18.39 -9.27
N GLN A 86 5.49 -17.53 -10.16
CA GLN A 86 6.22 -17.14 -11.36
C GLN A 86 7.47 -16.28 -11.04
N THR A 87 7.34 -15.35 -10.09
CA THR A 87 8.47 -14.52 -9.62
C THR A 87 9.58 -15.39 -9.04
N PHE A 88 9.22 -16.38 -8.22
CA PHE A 88 10.17 -17.28 -7.57
C PHE A 88 10.83 -18.22 -8.58
N LYS A 89 10.08 -18.69 -9.58
CA LYS A 89 10.67 -19.47 -10.69
C LYS A 89 11.76 -18.67 -11.41
N TYR A 90 11.49 -17.40 -11.74
CA TYR A 90 12.49 -16.55 -12.39
C TYR A 90 13.69 -16.25 -11.49
N LEU A 91 13.47 -15.96 -10.21
CA LEU A 91 14.56 -15.73 -9.25
C LEU A 91 15.45 -16.98 -9.07
N ASN A 92 14.86 -18.18 -9.06
CA ASN A 92 15.62 -19.42 -9.01
C ASN A 92 16.44 -19.67 -10.29
N VAL A 93 15.89 -19.33 -11.46
CA VAL A 93 16.61 -19.43 -12.75
C VAL A 93 17.78 -18.43 -12.83
N ILE A 94 17.59 -17.22 -12.29
CA ILE A 94 18.68 -16.23 -12.16
C ILE A 94 19.76 -16.77 -11.22
N ASP A 95 19.39 -17.26 -10.04
CA ASP A 95 20.33 -17.78 -9.03
C ASP A 95 21.10 -19.03 -9.49
N SER A 96 20.53 -19.84 -10.38
CA SER A 96 21.21 -21.01 -10.93
C SER A 96 22.22 -20.66 -12.03
N GLU A 97 22.26 -19.41 -12.51
CA GLU A 97 23.09 -18.96 -13.62
C GLU A 97 22.88 -19.77 -14.92
N THR A 98 21.71 -20.43 -15.05
CA THR A 98 21.38 -21.28 -16.21
C THR A 98 20.48 -20.59 -17.24
N TYR A 99 20.31 -19.27 -17.13
CA TYR A 99 19.44 -18.49 -18.01
C TYR A 99 20.10 -18.23 -19.37
N ASN A 100 19.26 -18.11 -20.40
CA ASN A 100 19.65 -17.62 -21.71
C ASN A 100 18.96 -16.27 -22.03
N GLU A 101 19.24 -15.71 -23.20
CA GLU A 101 18.68 -14.42 -23.62
C GLU A 101 17.14 -14.42 -23.62
N ASN A 102 16.48 -15.51 -24.05
CA ASN A 102 15.02 -15.60 -24.04
C ASN A 102 14.45 -15.59 -22.61
N ASP A 103 15.18 -16.15 -21.63
CA ASP A 103 14.75 -16.10 -20.22
C ASP A 103 14.78 -14.66 -19.71
N ILE A 104 15.82 -13.90 -20.06
CA ILE A 104 15.95 -12.48 -19.71
C ILE A 104 14.83 -11.66 -20.34
N GLU A 105 14.55 -11.86 -21.63
CA GLU A 105 13.42 -11.20 -22.30
C GLU A 105 12.07 -11.54 -21.66
N ALA A 106 11.86 -12.81 -21.30
CA ALA A 106 10.64 -13.24 -20.61
C ALA A 106 10.49 -12.59 -19.22
N ILE A 107 11.59 -12.42 -18.49
CA ILE A 107 11.61 -11.73 -17.19
C ILE A 107 11.30 -10.24 -17.37
N GLU A 108 11.90 -9.59 -18.35
CA GLU A 108 11.62 -8.19 -18.67
C GLU A 108 10.15 -7.97 -19.02
N MET A 109 9.59 -8.84 -19.85
CA MET A 109 8.19 -8.80 -20.23
C MET A 109 7.28 -9.02 -19.01
N PHE A 110 7.59 -10.01 -18.16
CA PHE A 110 6.84 -10.25 -16.93
C PHE A 110 6.86 -9.05 -15.97
N LEU A 111 8.02 -8.41 -15.79
CA LEU A 111 8.13 -7.20 -14.97
C LEU A 111 7.24 -6.08 -15.52
N LYS A 112 7.26 -5.84 -16.83
CA LYS A 112 6.46 -4.79 -17.48
C LYS A 112 4.96 -5.09 -17.45
N GLU A 113 4.56 -6.29 -17.85
CA GLU A 113 3.16 -6.63 -18.14
C GLU A 113 2.40 -7.17 -16.92
N ASN A 114 3.08 -7.88 -16.02
CA ASN A 114 2.44 -8.51 -14.86
C ASN A 114 2.67 -7.76 -13.56
N LEU A 115 3.86 -7.16 -13.39
CA LEU A 115 4.22 -6.40 -12.19
C LEU A 115 4.13 -4.89 -12.37
N ASN A 116 3.85 -4.41 -13.58
CA ASN A 116 3.76 -2.99 -13.92
C ASN A 116 5.04 -2.23 -13.50
N VAL A 117 6.21 -2.83 -13.71
CA VAL A 117 7.49 -2.18 -13.45
C VAL A 117 7.88 -1.38 -14.68
N VAL A 118 8.12 -0.08 -14.48
CA VAL A 118 8.69 0.79 -15.52
C VAL A 118 10.20 0.62 -15.50
N ILE A 119 10.74 -0.14 -16.47
CA ILE A 119 12.18 -0.35 -16.60
C ILE A 119 12.90 0.98 -16.89
N ALA A 120 14.03 1.21 -16.22
CA ALA A 120 14.84 2.40 -16.37
C ALA A 120 15.24 2.66 -17.83
N LYS A 121 15.25 3.93 -18.26
CA LYS A 121 15.49 4.30 -19.68
C LYS A 121 16.88 3.89 -20.18
N ASP A 122 17.85 3.85 -19.29
CA ASP A 122 19.25 3.51 -19.55
C ASP A 122 19.55 2.02 -19.36
N TYR A 123 18.58 1.20 -18.94
CA TYR A 123 18.72 -0.24 -18.74
C TYR A 123 19.35 -0.97 -19.93
N HIS A 124 19.02 -0.60 -21.16
CA HIS A 124 19.59 -1.22 -22.37
C HIS A 124 21.10 -0.99 -22.54
N LYS A 125 21.68 -0.02 -21.82
CA LYS A 125 23.11 0.30 -21.83
C LYS A 125 23.89 -0.47 -20.76
N TYR A 126 23.20 -1.19 -19.87
CA TYR A 126 23.85 -1.96 -18.81
C TYR A 126 24.60 -3.16 -19.41
N SER A 127 25.70 -3.54 -18.78
CA SER A 127 26.32 -4.85 -19.03
C SER A 127 25.37 -5.97 -18.66
N ASP A 128 25.53 -7.16 -19.27
CA ASP A 128 24.63 -8.29 -19.07
C ASP A 128 24.48 -8.67 -17.59
N GLN A 129 25.59 -8.70 -16.83
CA GLN A 129 25.55 -8.93 -15.39
C GLN A 129 24.73 -7.88 -14.64
N SER A 130 24.84 -6.60 -15.03
CA SER A 130 24.10 -5.50 -14.39
C SER A 130 22.62 -5.50 -14.78
N LYS A 131 22.27 -5.97 -15.98
CA LYS A 131 20.87 -6.21 -16.37
C LYS A 131 20.25 -7.28 -15.48
N VAL A 132 20.94 -8.41 -15.32
CA VAL A 132 20.46 -9.52 -14.50
C VAL A 132 20.26 -9.09 -13.04
N GLU A 133 21.23 -8.38 -12.46
CA GLU A 133 21.09 -7.84 -11.10
C GLU A 133 19.91 -6.87 -11.01
N TYR A 134 19.77 -5.95 -11.96
CA TYR A 134 18.63 -5.02 -12.01
C TYR A 134 17.28 -5.74 -12.07
N LEU A 135 17.15 -6.79 -12.88
CA LEU A 135 15.93 -7.59 -12.98
C LEU A 135 15.65 -8.33 -11.66
N LYS A 136 16.69 -8.92 -11.06
CA LYS A 136 16.61 -9.61 -9.78
C LYS A 136 16.16 -8.68 -8.66
N GLU A 137 16.73 -7.48 -8.56
CA GLU A 137 16.34 -6.46 -7.59
C GLU A 137 14.87 -6.06 -7.76
N ASN A 138 14.38 -5.96 -9.00
CA ASN A 138 12.99 -5.61 -9.27
C ASN A 138 11.99 -6.77 -9.04
N LEU A 139 12.43 -8.02 -9.20
CA LEU A 139 11.61 -9.20 -8.86
C LEU A 139 11.57 -9.46 -7.35
N ASN A 140 12.72 -9.36 -6.67
CA ASN A 140 12.90 -9.79 -5.28
C ASN A 140 12.45 -8.72 -4.26
N LYS A 141 11.17 -8.37 -4.33
CA LYS A 141 10.51 -7.39 -3.46
C LYS A 141 9.26 -8.00 -2.85
N PRO A 142 8.78 -7.49 -1.70
CA PRO A 142 7.44 -7.79 -1.23
C PRO A 142 6.39 -7.45 -2.29
N ILE A 143 5.32 -8.24 -2.38
CA ILE A 143 4.24 -8.05 -3.35
C ILE A 143 2.97 -7.66 -2.61
N ARG A 144 2.22 -6.69 -3.16
CA ARG A 144 0.86 -6.38 -2.74
C ARG A 144 -0.09 -6.42 -3.93
N VAL A 145 -1.20 -7.12 -3.76
CA VAL A 145 -2.32 -7.13 -4.69
C VAL A 145 -3.45 -6.34 -4.04
N CYS A 146 -3.83 -5.25 -4.66
CA CYS A 146 -4.76 -4.28 -4.09
C CYS A 146 -6.09 -4.32 -4.88
N GLY A 147 -7.18 -4.65 -4.20
CA GLY A 147 -8.52 -4.50 -4.74
C GLY A 147 -8.85 -3.02 -4.95
N MET A 148 -9.36 -2.67 -6.12
CA MET A 148 -9.81 -1.33 -6.48
C MET A 148 -11.30 -1.38 -6.79
N VAL A 149 -12.07 -0.47 -6.19
CA VAL A 149 -13.51 -0.33 -6.48
C VAL A 149 -13.75 0.98 -7.22
N LYS A 150 -14.79 1.02 -8.05
CA LYS A 150 -15.22 2.27 -8.69
C LYS A 150 -15.56 3.30 -7.62
N ASN A 151 -15.10 4.53 -7.82
CA ASN A 151 -15.33 5.61 -6.88
C ASN A 151 -16.70 6.25 -7.12
N GLU A 152 -17.59 6.17 -6.13
CA GLU A 152 -18.92 6.81 -6.13
C GLU A 152 -18.94 8.11 -5.31
N GLY A 153 -17.78 8.74 -5.11
CA GLY A 153 -17.61 9.98 -4.33
C GLY A 153 -17.04 9.78 -2.94
N GLU A 154 -16.49 8.59 -2.66
CA GLU A 154 -15.87 8.29 -1.37
C GLU A 154 -14.48 8.95 -1.26
N PRO A 155 -14.15 9.55 -0.09
CA PRO A 155 -12.82 10.05 0.16
C PRO A 155 -11.87 8.87 0.39
N GLY A 156 -10.74 8.85 -0.31
CA GLY A 156 -9.74 7.79 -0.18
C GLY A 156 -8.56 7.95 -1.12
N GLY A 157 -7.60 7.03 -1.01
CA GLY A 157 -6.48 6.93 -1.94
C GLY A 157 -6.87 6.21 -3.22
N GLY A 158 -6.34 6.65 -4.35
CA GLY A 158 -6.59 6.06 -5.67
C GLY A 158 -5.35 5.42 -6.29
N PRO A 159 -5.50 4.62 -7.35
CA PRO A 159 -4.38 4.06 -8.10
C PRO A 159 -3.74 5.12 -9.00
N PHE A 160 -2.45 5.40 -8.81
CA PHE A 160 -1.71 6.34 -9.66
C PHE A 160 -0.29 5.88 -9.91
N TRP A 161 0.29 6.37 -11.00
CA TRP A 161 1.74 6.38 -11.20
C TRP A 161 2.34 7.58 -10.49
N ILE A 162 3.37 7.35 -9.67
CA ILE A 162 4.23 8.41 -9.15
C ILE A 162 5.58 8.38 -9.85
N GLU A 163 6.20 9.54 -10.01
CA GLU A 163 7.59 9.68 -10.46
C GLU A 163 8.39 10.31 -9.31
N ASN A 164 9.45 9.63 -8.88
CA ASN A 164 10.37 10.11 -7.85
C ASN A 164 11.84 9.80 -8.25
N ASP A 165 12.77 10.05 -7.34
CA ASP A 165 14.21 9.82 -7.56
C ASP A 165 14.55 8.35 -7.89
N HIS A 166 13.66 7.40 -7.56
CA HIS A 166 13.80 5.97 -7.82
C HIS A 166 13.10 5.52 -9.11
N GLY A 167 12.50 6.45 -9.86
CA GLY A 167 11.78 6.18 -11.10
C GLY A 167 10.26 6.20 -10.95
N VAL A 168 9.57 5.52 -11.86
CA VAL A 168 8.12 5.51 -11.95
C VAL A 168 7.55 4.23 -11.33
N SER A 169 6.56 4.35 -10.45
CA SER A 169 5.95 3.18 -9.79
C SER A 169 4.45 3.36 -9.51
N LEU A 170 3.71 2.25 -9.47
CA LEU A 170 2.29 2.23 -9.11
C LEU A 170 2.11 2.36 -7.59
N GLN A 171 1.34 3.36 -7.18
CA GLN A 171 1.07 3.65 -5.77
C GLN A 171 -0.41 3.92 -5.52
N ILE A 172 -0.82 3.69 -4.28
CA ILE A 172 -2.06 4.22 -3.75
C ILE A 172 -1.75 5.63 -3.26
N VAL A 173 -2.27 6.66 -3.93
CA VAL A 173 -2.00 8.07 -3.59
C VAL A 173 -3.23 8.69 -2.96
N GLU A 174 -3.05 9.27 -1.78
CA GLU A 174 -4.12 9.97 -1.08
C GLU A 174 -4.26 11.42 -1.52
N SER A 175 -5.46 11.99 -1.36
CA SER A 175 -5.72 13.38 -1.73
C SER A 175 -4.79 14.40 -1.06
N ALA A 176 -4.26 14.08 0.13
CA ALA A 176 -3.30 14.92 0.86
C ALA A 176 -1.91 14.97 0.20
N GLN A 177 -1.56 13.98 -0.61
CA GLN A 177 -0.28 13.91 -1.34
C GLN A 177 -0.36 14.57 -2.72
N VAL A 178 -1.55 14.96 -3.18
CA VAL A 178 -1.76 15.59 -4.49
C VAL A 178 -1.62 17.11 -4.36
N ASN A 179 -0.74 17.72 -5.15
CA ASN A 179 -0.64 19.17 -5.22
C ASN A 179 -1.79 19.74 -6.08
N LYS A 180 -2.89 20.11 -5.42
CA LYS A 180 -4.07 20.69 -6.08
C LYS A 180 -3.82 22.03 -6.77
N LYS A 181 -2.70 22.71 -6.51
CA LYS A 181 -2.30 23.94 -7.23
C LYS A 181 -1.63 23.64 -8.57
N ASN A 182 -1.20 22.40 -8.79
CA ASN A 182 -0.69 21.96 -10.08
C ASN A 182 -1.87 21.47 -10.93
N GLU A 183 -2.17 22.19 -12.01
CA GLU A 183 -3.31 21.89 -12.89
C GLU A 183 -3.27 20.46 -13.45
N LYS A 184 -2.09 19.98 -13.85
CA LYS A 184 -1.93 18.61 -14.38
C LYS A 184 -2.21 17.55 -13.33
N GLN A 185 -1.70 17.71 -12.11
CA GLN A 185 -1.97 16.75 -11.03
C GLN A 185 -3.45 16.79 -10.63
N SER A 186 -4.04 17.99 -10.59
CA SER A 186 -5.46 18.17 -10.31
C SER A 186 -6.33 17.46 -11.35
N GLU A 187 -6.01 17.63 -12.64
CA GLU A 187 -6.71 16.96 -13.75
C GLU A 187 -6.61 15.43 -13.65
N ILE A 188 -5.41 14.88 -13.45
CA ILE A 188 -5.19 13.43 -13.28
C ILE A 188 -6.02 12.90 -12.10
N PHE A 189 -5.99 13.60 -10.96
CA PHE A 189 -6.73 13.19 -9.76
C PHE A 189 -8.25 13.21 -9.99
N ASN A 190 -8.77 14.27 -10.61
CA ASN A 190 -10.20 14.43 -10.88
C ASN A 190 -10.73 13.44 -11.92
N ASN A 191 -9.87 12.95 -12.83
CA ASN A 191 -10.22 11.93 -13.82
C ASN A 191 -10.07 10.48 -13.29
N SER A 192 -9.63 10.30 -12.04
CA SER A 192 -9.53 8.97 -11.44
C SER A 192 -10.91 8.36 -11.24
N THR A 193 -11.07 7.11 -11.67
CA THR A 193 -12.35 6.38 -11.63
C THR A 193 -12.45 5.39 -10.47
N HIS A 194 -11.34 5.13 -9.78
CA HIS A 194 -11.24 4.08 -8.78
C HIS A 194 -10.59 4.59 -7.50
N PHE A 195 -10.90 3.93 -6.39
CA PHE A 195 -10.18 4.12 -5.13
C PHE A 195 -9.91 2.77 -4.45
N ASN A 196 -8.95 2.78 -3.52
CA ASN A 196 -8.60 1.61 -2.75
C ASN A 196 -9.37 1.60 -1.41
N PRO A 197 -10.17 0.56 -1.14
CA PRO A 197 -10.92 0.42 0.11
C PRO A 197 -10.09 -0.14 1.27
N VAL A 198 -8.76 -0.09 1.16
CA VAL A 198 -7.81 -0.83 2.02
C VAL A 198 -8.10 -2.34 1.92
N ASP A 199 -8.24 -2.86 0.71
CA ASP A 199 -8.33 -4.30 0.45
C ASP A 199 -7.01 -4.78 -0.18
N LEU A 200 -6.10 -5.27 0.67
CA LEU A 200 -4.76 -5.65 0.25
C LEU A 200 -4.49 -7.11 0.59
N VAL A 201 -3.89 -7.84 -0.34
CA VAL A 201 -3.34 -9.18 -0.11
C VAL A 201 -1.84 -9.13 -0.39
N CYS A 202 -1.05 -9.39 0.64
CA CYS A 202 0.39 -9.13 0.68
C CYS A 202 1.18 -10.43 0.82
N GLY A 203 2.27 -10.55 0.05
CA GLY A 203 3.31 -11.56 0.20
C GLY A 203 4.58 -10.90 0.75
N ILE A 204 5.05 -11.38 1.91
CA ILE A 204 6.15 -10.76 2.68
C ILE A 204 7.41 -11.64 2.79
N LYS A 205 7.41 -12.80 2.11
CA LYS A 205 8.55 -13.71 2.06
C LYS A 205 9.09 -13.80 0.63
N ASN A 206 10.40 -13.99 0.53
CA ASN A 206 11.10 -14.18 -0.73
C ASN A 206 11.01 -15.65 -1.21
N TYR A 207 11.61 -15.92 -2.36
CA TYR A 207 11.68 -17.24 -2.99
C TYR A 207 12.46 -18.30 -2.19
N LYS A 208 13.22 -17.89 -1.17
CA LYS A 208 13.93 -18.76 -0.23
C LYS A 208 13.13 -19.03 1.06
N GLY A 209 11.91 -18.48 1.17
CA GLY A 209 11.08 -18.55 2.37
C GLY A 209 11.49 -17.57 3.47
N GLU A 210 12.44 -16.68 3.19
CA GLU A 210 12.94 -15.69 4.15
C GLU A 210 12.02 -14.47 4.14
N LYS A 211 11.71 -13.94 5.32
CA LYS A 211 10.91 -12.72 5.44
C LYS A 211 11.73 -11.51 5.01
N PHE A 212 11.16 -10.65 4.19
CA PHE A 212 11.73 -9.34 3.89
C PHE A 212 11.70 -8.46 5.15
N ASN A 213 12.75 -7.68 5.39
CA ASN A 213 12.65 -6.56 6.31
C ASN A 213 11.87 -5.42 5.64
N LEU A 214 10.60 -5.25 6.01
CA LEU A 214 9.68 -4.34 5.31
C LEU A 214 10.09 -2.86 5.45
N GLU A 215 10.85 -2.51 6.49
CA GLU A 215 11.41 -1.17 6.70
C GLU A 215 12.36 -0.75 5.57
N ASN A 216 12.96 -1.71 4.85
CA ASN A 216 13.85 -1.42 3.71
C ASN A 216 13.09 -0.94 2.45
N TYR A 217 11.75 -0.97 2.48
CA TYR A 217 10.91 -0.70 1.31
C TYR A 217 10.01 0.54 1.48
N VAL A 218 10.35 1.40 2.45
CA VAL A 218 9.62 2.63 2.81
C VAL A 218 10.16 3.83 2.05
N ASP A 219 9.26 4.67 1.51
CA ASP A 219 9.61 6.03 1.12
C ASP A 219 9.41 6.98 2.30
N HIS A 220 10.51 7.31 2.99
CA HIS A 220 10.48 8.23 4.14
C HIS A 220 10.14 9.67 3.76
N LYS A 221 10.23 10.06 2.47
CA LYS A 221 9.84 11.39 1.99
C LYS A 221 8.32 11.52 1.84
N ALA A 222 7.58 10.41 1.84
CA ALA A 222 6.12 10.40 1.75
C ALA A 222 5.41 10.76 3.07
N ALA A 223 6.16 11.10 4.13
CA ALA A 223 5.61 11.69 5.34
C ALA A 223 4.94 13.04 5.03
N PHE A 224 3.86 13.37 5.74
CA PHE A 224 3.14 14.62 5.52
C PHE A 224 2.66 15.25 6.82
N ILE A 225 2.41 16.55 6.79
CA ILE A 225 1.94 17.31 7.95
C ILE A 225 0.42 17.44 7.88
N THR A 226 -0.26 17.03 8.95
CA THR A 226 -1.70 17.26 9.09
C THR A 226 -1.98 18.38 10.08
N GLN A 227 -3.04 19.12 9.81
CA GLN A 227 -3.59 20.12 10.73
C GLN A 227 -4.82 19.52 11.42
N LYS A 228 -4.88 19.68 12.73
CA LYS A 228 -5.98 19.21 13.58
C LYS A 228 -6.27 20.26 14.66
N THR A 229 -7.46 20.22 15.22
CA THR A 229 -7.82 21.05 16.37
C THR A 229 -7.91 20.16 17.60
N VAL A 230 -7.19 20.54 18.67
CA VAL A 230 -7.20 19.86 19.98
C VAL A 230 -7.59 20.90 21.02
N SER A 231 -8.66 20.62 21.78
CA SER A 231 -9.17 21.54 22.82
C SER A 231 -9.37 22.97 22.31
N GLY A 232 -9.85 23.12 21.07
CA GLY A 232 -10.08 24.42 20.42
C GLY A 232 -8.82 25.14 19.90
N LYS A 233 -7.63 24.54 20.04
CA LYS A 233 -6.36 25.08 19.52
C LYS A 233 -5.93 24.30 18.28
N ASP A 234 -5.49 25.01 17.25
CA ASP A 234 -4.96 24.40 16.04
C ASP A 234 -3.51 23.92 16.26
N ILE A 235 -3.27 22.68 15.86
CA ILE A 235 -1.98 22.01 15.92
C ILE A 235 -1.60 21.47 14.54
N LYS A 236 -0.30 21.28 14.35
CA LYS A 236 0.29 20.51 13.27
C LYS A 236 0.91 19.25 13.84
N ALA A 237 0.72 18.13 13.16
CA ALA A 237 1.36 16.86 13.52
C ALA A 237 2.00 16.26 12.27
N LEU A 238 3.15 15.61 12.46
CA LEU A 238 3.78 14.81 11.42
C LEU A 238 3.09 13.44 11.37
N GLU A 239 2.59 13.04 10.21
CA GLU A 239 2.17 11.67 9.95
C GLU A 239 3.30 10.94 9.22
N LEU A 240 3.61 9.73 9.71
CA LEU A 240 4.59 8.87 9.06
C LEU A 240 4.07 8.46 7.67
N PRO A 241 4.97 8.03 6.75
CA PRO A 241 4.56 7.48 5.48
C PRO A 241 3.48 6.43 5.69
N GLY A 242 2.26 6.68 5.21
CA GLY A 242 1.14 5.80 5.52
C GLY A 242 1.37 4.39 4.96
N LEU A 243 0.74 3.38 5.57
CA LEU A 243 1.01 1.96 5.29
C LEU A 243 1.03 1.66 3.78
N TRP A 244 -0.01 2.07 3.04
CA TRP A 244 -0.16 1.79 1.62
C TRP A 244 0.33 2.92 0.71
N ASN A 245 0.50 4.14 1.20
CA ASN A 245 0.83 5.32 0.40
C ASN A 245 2.23 5.89 0.69
N GLY A 246 3.08 5.13 1.37
CA GLY A 246 4.50 5.46 1.57
C GLY A 246 5.33 4.34 2.19
N SER A 247 4.81 3.64 3.21
CA SER A 247 5.52 2.51 3.82
C SER A 247 5.67 1.29 2.90
N MET A 248 4.79 1.16 1.90
CA MET A 248 4.83 0.14 0.86
C MET A 248 5.33 0.68 -0.50
N ALA A 249 6.05 1.80 -0.51
CA ALA A 249 6.41 2.50 -1.74
C ALA A 249 7.28 1.65 -2.69
N HIS A 250 8.16 0.81 -2.17
CA HIS A 250 9.08 0.01 -2.99
C HIS A 250 8.63 -1.45 -3.15
N TRP A 251 7.32 -1.70 -3.03
CA TRP A 251 6.72 -3.02 -3.22
C TRP A 251 6.27 -3.22 -4.67
N ASN A 252 6.32 -4.48 -5.13
CA ASN A 252 5.68 -4.86 -6.38
C ASN A 252 4.16 -4.79 -6.22
N THR A 253 3.51 -3.94 -7.02
CA THR A 253 2.13 -3.53 -6.82
C THR A 253 1.26 -3.96 -7.99
N ILE A 254 0.18 -4.68 -7.70
CA ILE A 254 -0.82 -5.09 -8.69
C ILE A 254 -2.17 -4.52 -8.27
N PHE A 255 -2.84 -3.82 -9.18
CA PHE A 255 -4.19 -3.31 -8.96
C PHE A 255 -5.21 -4.17 -9.71
N VAL A 256 -6.28 -4.52 -9.02
CA VAL A 256 -7.32 -5.42 -9.53
C VAL A 256 -8.67 -4.75 -9.31
N GLU A 257 -9.41 -4.44 -10.37
CA GLU A 257 -10.80 -4.01 -10.24
C GLU A 257 -11.62 -5.13 -9.60
N VAL A 258 -12.30 -4.82 -8.50
CA VAL A 258 -13.24 -5.71 -7.80
C VAL A 258 -14.59 -5.02 -7.66
N PRO A 259 -15.70 -5.76 -7.53
CA PRO A 259 -17.01 -5.15 -7.41
C PRO A 259 -17.16 -4.30 -6.16
N LEU A 260 -18.00 -3.27 -6.25
CA LEU A 260 -18.31 -2.36 -5.15
C LEU A 260 -18.81 -3.09 -3.89
N ILE A 261 -19.46 -4.25 -4.03
CA ILE A 261 -19.92 -5.06 -2.89
C ILE A 261 -18.78 -5.56 -1.98
N THR A 262 -17.52 -5.47 -2.41
CA THR A 262 -16.35 -5.75 -1.55
C THR A 262 -16.03 -4.61 -0.58
N PHE A 263 -16.70 -3.47 -0.72
CA PHE A 263 -16.53 -2.27 0.09
C PHE A 263 -17.83 -1.80 0.73
N ASN A 264 -17.98 -2.04 2.02
CA ASN A 264 -19.15 -1.67 2.82
C ASN A 264 -18.70 -1.12 4.17
N PRO A 265 -18.13 0.10 4.22
CA PRO A 265 -17.67 0.71 5.45
C PRO A 265 -18.85 1.17 6.31
N VAL A 266 -18.71 1.04 7.62
CA VAL A 266 -19.62 1.63 8.60
C VAL A 266 -18.89 2.75 9.35
N LYS A 267 -18.99 3.98 8.83
CA LYS A 267 -18.33 5.17 9.43
C LYS A 267 -19.27 5.91 10.39
N THR A 268 -20.57 5.80 10.15
CA THR A 268 -21.64 6.43 10.95
C THR A 268 -22.75 5.43 11.25
N VAL A 269 -23.57 5.71 12.26
CA VAL A 269 -24.73 4.87 12.59
C VAL A 269 -25.70 4.75 11.41
N ASN A 270 -25.83 5.79 10.59
CA ASN A 270 -26.72 5.79 9.42
C ASN A 270 -26.24 4.84 8.32
N ASP A 271 -24.95 4.52 8.24
CA ASP A 271 -24.44 3.54 7.27
C ASP A 271 -25.08 2.17 7.48
N LEU A 272 -25.41 1.81 8.73
CA LEU A 272 -26.08 0.55 9.04
C LEU A 272 -27.46 0.41 8.37
N LEU A 273 -28.09 1.50 7.92
CA LEU A 273 -29.37 1.45 7.22
C LEU A 273 -29.24 0.96 5.77
N LYS A 274 -28.03 0.89 5.22
CA LYS A 274 -27.78 0.38 3.86
C LYS A 274 -28.11 -1.12 3.77
N PRO A 275 -28.62 -1.62 2.63
CA PRO A 275 -29.04 -3.02 2.46
C PRO A 275 -27.98 -4.05 2.85
N GLN A 276 -26.70 -3.74 2.62
CA GLN A 276 -25.56 -4.62 2.89
C GLN A 276 -25.30 -4.87 4.38
N HIS A 277 -25.92 -4.06 5.25
CA HIS A 277 -25.87 -4.19 6.71
C HIS A 277 -27.21 -4.63 7.31
N GLN A 278 -28.23 -4.89 6.49
CA GLN A 278 -29.58 -5.26 6.93
C GLN A 278 -29.85 -6.74 6.65
N ILE A 279 -30.48 -7.44 7.62
CA ILE A 279 -30.76 -8.89 7.52
C ILE A 279 -32.03 -9.18 6.70
N LYS A 280 -32.78 -8.14 6.30
CA LYS A 280 -34.07 -8.25 5.60
C LYS A 280 -33.98 -8.98 4.25
#